data_AF-G1C1P2-F1
#
_entry.id   AF-G1C1P2-F1
#
_cell.length_a   1.000
_cell.length_b   1.000
_cell.length_c   1.000
_cell.angle_alpha   90.00
_cell.angle_beta   90.00
_cell.angle_gamma   90.00
#
_symmetry.space_group_name_H-M   'P 1'
#
loop_
_entity.id
_entity.type
_entity.pdbx_description
1 polymer ?
#
loop_
_entity_poly.entity_id
_entity_poly.type
_entity_poly.pdbx_seq_one_letter_code
_entity_poly.pdbx_strand_id
1 'polypeptide(L)'
;MASPSCFHSEDEDSLKGCEMYVQKHGIQQVLKECIVHLCVAKPDRPLRFLREHFEKLEKEENRQILARQKSNSQCDSHDEEISPTPPNPVVKARRRRGGVSAEVYTEEDAVSYVRKVIPKDYKTMTALAKAISKNVLFSHLDDNERSDIFDAMFPVTHIGGETVIQQGNEGDNFYVIDQGEVDVYV
;
A
#
# COMPACT_ATOMS: atom_id res chain seq x y z
N MET A 1 -43.91 5.41 -57.48
CA MET A 1 -42.68 4.72 -57.04
C MET A 1 -41.63 5.82 -56.84
N ALA A 2 -41.01 6.06 -55.69
CA ALA A 2 -41.00 5.45 -54.37
C ALA A 2 -40.83 6.58 -53.32
N SER A 3 -41.33 6.35 -52.10
CA SER A 3 -41.34 7.28 -50.97
C SER A 3 -39.92 7.64 -50.47
N PRO A 4 -39.71 8.85 -49.92
CA PRO A 4 -38.47 9.19 -49.25
C PRO A 4 -38.43 8.57 -47.85
N SER A 5 -37.30 7.94 -47.55
CA SER A 5 -36.97 7.23 -46.31
C SER A 5 -36.92 8.16 -45.09
N CYS A 6 -37.85 7.92 -44.16
CA CYS A 6 -38.09 8.66 -42.91
C CYS A 6 -37.42 7.96 -41.70
N PHE A 7 -36.09 7.85 -41.69
CA PHE A 7 -35.35 7.08 -40.66
C PHE A 7 -34.09 7.77 -40.11
N HIS A 8 -33.98 9.10 -40.16
CA HIS A 8 -32.77 9.81 -39.66
C HIS A 8 -33.04 10.89 -38.58
N SER A 9 -34.29 11.21 -38.23
CA SER A 9 -34.59 12.31 -37.31
C SER A 9 -34.71 11.92 -35.83
N GLU A 10 -35.04 10.66 -35.52
CA GLU A 10 -35.28 10.24 -34.13
C GLU A 10 -33.97 9.94 -33.36
N ASP A 11 -32.91 9.56 -34.08
CA ASP A 11 -31.60 9.22 -33.50
C ASP A 11 -30.78 10.46 -33.09
N GLU A 12 -30.90 11.58 -33.82
CA GLU A 12 -30.19 12.83 -33.51
C GLU A 12 -30.73 13.53 -32.25
N ASP A 13 -32.06 13.56 -32.09
CA ASP A 13 -32.69 14.11 -30.88
C ASP A 13 -32.38 13.22 -29.65
N SER A 14 -32.26 11.91 -29.86
CA SER A 14 -31.86 10.96 -28.82
C SER A 14 -30.40 11.16 -28.38
N LEU A 15 -29.48 11.41 -29.32
CA LEU A 15 -28.08 11.71 -29.02
C LEU A 15 -27.94 13.02 -28.21
N LYS A 16 -28.67 14.05 -28.62
CA LYS A 16 -28.66 15.36 -27.94
C LYS A 16 -29.19 15.28 -26.51
N GLY A 17 -30.20 14.43 -26.28
CA GLY A 17 -30.69 14.11 -24.95
C GLY A 17 -29.64 13.43 -24.06
N CYS A 18 -28.86 12.50 -24.63
CA CYS A 18 -27.77 11.82 -23.91
C CYS A 18 -26.65 12.79 -23.54
N GLU A 19 -26.25 13.66 -24.47
CA GLU A 19 -25.21 14.66 -24.24
C GLU A 19 -25.62 15.65 -23.14
N MET A 20 -26.86 16.12 -23.18
CA MET A 20 -27.44 16.97 -22.13
C MET A 20 -27.44 16.28 -20.77
N TYR A 21 -27.78 14.99 -20.70
CA TYR A 21 -27.75 14.22 -19.45
C TYR A 21 -26.33 14.10 -18.88
N VAL A 22 -25.36 13.77 -19.74
CA VAL A 22 -23.94 13.65 -19.38
C VAL A 22 -23.39 14.98 -18.87
N GLN A 23 -23.74 16.10 -19.51
CA GLN A 23 -23.33 17.43 -19.08
C GLN A 23 -24.01 17.84 -17.77
N LYS A 24 -25.32 17.65 -17.65
CA LYS A 24 -26.11 17.99 -16.46
C LYS A 24 -25.59 17.30 -15.19
N HIS A 25 -25.23 16.03 -15.30
CA HIS A 25 -24.72 15.24 -14.18
C HIS A 25 -23.19 15.27 -14.07
N GLY A 26 -22.49 16.05 -14.92
CA GLY A 26 -21.03 16.17 -14.89
C GLY A 26 -20.30 14.83 -15.03
N ILE A 27 -20.90 13.84 -15.71
CA ILE A 27 -20.44 12.44 -15.72
C ILE A 27 -19.01 12.35 -16.27
N GLN A 28 -18.68 13.16 -17.28
CA GLN A 28 -17.33 13.23 -17.85
C GLN A 28 -16.27 13.61 -16.81
N GLN A 29 -16.57 14.57 -15.92
CA GLN A 29 -15.64 15.02 -14.89
C GLN A 29 -15.44 13.93 -13.83
N VAL A 30 -16.52 13.31 -13.38
CA VAL A 30 -16.47 12.22 -12.39
C VAL A 30 -15.64 11.06 -12.91
N LEU A 31 -15.87 10.61 -14.16
CA LEU A 31 -15.11 9.51 -14.75
C LEU A 31 -13.63 9.89 -14.95
N LYS A 32 -13.34 11.12 -15.37
CA LYS A 32 -11.97 11.61 -15.52
C LYS A 32 -11.21 11.56 -14.19
N GLU A 33 -11.80 12.04 -13.11
CA GLU A 33 -11.19 12.00 -11.77
C GLU A 33 -10.98 10.56 -11.28
N CYS A 34 -11.96 9.68 -11.53
CA CYS A 34 -11.82 8.26 -11.20
C CYS A 34 -10.63 7.61 -11.92
N ILE A 35 -10.44 7.90 -13.21
CA ILE A 35 -9.31 7.38 -13.99
C ILE A 35 -7.99 7.92 -13.45
N VAL A 36 -7.92 9.22 -13.14
CA VAL A 36 -6.72 9.82 -12.54
C VAL A 36 -6.37 9.14 -11.21
N HIS A 37 -7.35 8.95 -10.33
CA HIS A 37 -7.15 8.28 -9.05
C HIS A 37 -6.73 6.82 -9.21
N LEU A 38 -7.28 6.09 -10.18
CA LEU A 38 -6.88 4.73 -10.48
C LEU A 38 -5.42 4.66 -10.94
N CYS A 39 -5.02 5.57 -11.84
CA CYS A 39 -3.66 5.65 -12.37
C CYS A 39 -2.62 6.06 -11.30
N VAL A 40 -3.02 6.88 -10.32
CA VAL A 40 -2.16 7.28 -9.20
C VAL A 40 -2.04 6.16 -8.17
N ALA A 41 -3.15 5.51 -7.81
CA ALA A 41 -3.17 4.51 -6.74
C ALA A 41 -2.65 3.13 -7.17
N LYS A 42 -2.73 2.80 -8.47
CA LYS A 42 -2.34 1.49 -9.05
C LYS A 42 -2.73 0.28 -8.17
N PRO A 43 -4.02 0.13 -7.81
CA PRO A 43 -4.44 -0.95 -6.93
C PRO A 43 -4.41 -2.31 -7.62
N ASP A 44 -4.05 -3.37 -6.89
CA ASP A 44 -4.04 -4.76 -7.40
C ASP A 44 -5.44 -5.25 -7.87
N ARG A 45 -6.51 -4.63 -7.35
CA ARG A 45 -7.91 -4.95 -7.67
C ARG A 45 -8.68 -3.70 -8.14
N PRO A 46 -8.55 -3.31 -9.43
CA PRO A 46 -9.10 -2.04 -9.94
C PRO A 46 -10.62 -1.91 -9.81
N LEU A 47 -11.38 -2.98 -10.05
CA LEU A 47 -12.85 -2.95 -9.94
C LEU A 47 -13.34 -2.73 -8.50
N ARG A 48 -12.62 -3.28 -7.51
CA ARG A 48 -12.96 -3.07 -6.10
C ARG A 48 -12.73 -1.61 -5.70
N PHE A 49 -11.61 -1.05 -6.14
CA PHE A 49 -11.28 0.35 -5.91
C PHE A 49 -12.33 1.29 -6.50
N LEU A 50 -12.77 1.03 -7.74
CA LEU A 50 -13.81 1.85 -8.39
C LEU A 50 -15.12 1.83 -7.59
N ARG A 51 -15.60 0.67 -7.16
CA ARG A 51 -16.82 0.55 -6.35
C ARG A 51 -16.72 1.37 -5.06
N GLU A 52 -15.62 1.23 -4.31
CA GLU A 52 -15.40 1.97 -3.06
C GLU A 52 -15.27 3.49 -3.30
N HIS A 53 -14.67 3.88 -4.43
CA HIS A 53 -14.54 5.29 -4.83
C HIS A 53 -15.90 5.93 -5.14
N PHE A 54 -16.74 5.28 -5.95
CA PHE A 54 -18.07 5.80 -6.28
C PHE A 54 -19.00 5.83 -5.06
N GLU A 55 -18.95 4.82 -4.18
CA GLU A 55 -19.72 4.80 -2.93
C GLU A 55 -19.34 5.99 -2.02
N LYS A 56 -18.05 6.37 -2.02
CA LYS A 56 -17.58 7.53 -1.27
C LYS A 56 -18.07 8.84 -1.88
N LEU A 57 -18.08 8.97 -3.21
CA LEU A 57 -18.60 10.15 -3.90
C LEU A 57 -20.10 10.34 -3.62
N GLU A 58 -20.89 9.27 -3.66
CA GLU A 58 -22.32 9.29 -3.35
C GLU A 58 -22.59 9.75 -1.91
N LYS A 59 -21.78 9.30 -0.94
CA LYS A 59 -21.89 9.76 0.46
C LYS A 59 -21.58 11.25 0.62
N GLU A 60 -20.63 11.77 -0.16
CA GLU A 60 -20.26 13.20 -0.12
C GLU A 60 -21.35 14.07 -0.75
N GLU A 61 -21.93 13.63 -1.88
CA GLU A 61 -23.06 14.29 -2.52
C GLU A 61 -24.27 14.38 -1.57
N ASN A 62 -24.64 13.27 -0.93
CA ASN A 62 -25.72 13.24 0.06
C ASN A 62 -25.47 14.18 1.25
N ARG A 63 -24.22 14.28 1.71
CA ARG A 63 -23.83 15.20 2.80
C ARG A 63 -24.02 16.66 2.39
N GLN A 64 -23.65 17.02 1.15
CA GLN A 64 -23.80 18.37 0.63
C GLN A 64 -25.28 18.76 0.44
N ILE A 65 -26.11 17.81 0.00
CA ILE A 65 -27.57 18.00 -0.11
C ILE A 65 -28.19 18.26 1.27
N LEU A 66 -27.85 17.45 2.28
CA LEU A 66 -28.33 17.67 3.66
C LEU A 66 -27.89 19.02 4.23
N ALA A 67 -26.65 19.44 3.98
CA ALA A 67 -26.14 20.72 4.44
C ALA A 67 -26.91 21.92 3.84
N ARG A 68 -27.29 21.83 2.56
CA ARG A 68 -28.10 22.86 1.87
C ARG A 68 -29.55 22.92 2.35
N GLN A 69 -30.14 21.80 2.77
CA GLN A 69 -31.48 21.81 3.35
C GLN A 69 -31.50 22.45 4.75
N LYS A 70 -30.42 22.27 5.52
CA LYS A 70 -30.28 22.86 6.87
C LYS A 70 -30.14 24.40 6.85
N SER A 71 -29.64 24.99 5.77
CA SER A 71 -29.53 26.46 5.63
C SER A 71 -30.81 27.16 5.18
N ASN A 72 -31.85 26.42 4.76
CA ASN A 72 -33.09 27.00 4.23
C ASN A 72 -34.25 27.01 5.24
N SER A 73 -34.01 26.65 6.50
CA SER A 73 -35.01 26.54 7.57
C SER A 73 -34.50 27.09 8.90
N GLN A 74 -34.23 28.40 8.97
CA GLN A 74 -34.00 29.06 10.26
C GLN A 74 -34.70 30.43 10.33
N CYS A 75 -36.02 30.39 10.53
CA CYS A 75 -36.75 31.34 11.35
C CYS A 75 -37.17 30.61 12.64
N ASP A 76 -36.72 31.18 13.76
CA ASP A 76 -37.25 31.11 15.13
C ASP A 76 -37.32 29.78 15.93
N SER A 77 -37.05 29.97 17.22
CA SER A 77 -37.14 29.10 18.41
C SER A 77 -36.04 28.05 18.67
N HIS A 78 -35.29 28.35 19.73
CA HIS A 78 -34.52 27.43 20.56
C HIS A 78 -35.38 26.25 21.05
N ASP A 79 -34.87 25.03 20.91
CA ASP A 79 -34.70 24.11 22.04
C ASP A 79 -33.60 23.08 21.69
N GLU A 80 -32.60 22.99 22.56
CA GLU A 80 -31.43 22.13 22.42
C GLU A 80 -31.81 20.67 22.71
N GLU A 81 -32.16 19.91 21.67
CA GLU A 81 -32.20 18.45 21.76
C GLU A 81 -30.85 17.86 21.32
N ILE A 82 -29.96 17.64 22.29
CA ILE A 82 -28.67 16.95 22.11
C ILE A 82 -28.93 15.50 21.69
N SER A 83 -28.94 15.30 20.37
CA SER A 83 -28.74 13.97 19.78
C SER A 83 -27.25 13.65 19.83
N PRO A 84 -26.82 12.49 20.37
CA PRO A 84 -25.41 12.10 20.34
C PRO A 84 -24.99 11.95 18.88
N THR A 85 -24.15 12.87 18.41
CA THR A 85 -23.52 12.74 17.10
C THR A 85 -22.74 11.43 17.08
N PRO A 86 -22.90 10.58 16.04
CA PRO A 86 -22.10 9.38 15.93
C PRO A 86 -20.62 9.81 15.93
N PRO A 87 -19.73 9.10 16.66
CA PRO A 87 -18.33 9.49 16.74
C PRO A 87 -17.79 9.59 15.32
N ASN A 88 -17.45 10.82 14.94
CA ASN A 88 -16.85 11.12 13.65
C ASN A 88 -15.67 10.14 13.51
N PRO A 89 -15.63 9.26 12.50
CA PRO A 89 -14.56 8.28 12.40
C PRO A 89 -13.28 9.08 12.35
N VAL A 90 -12.47 8.98 13.41
CA VAL A 90 -11.26 9.77 13.59
C VAL A 90 -10.45 9.57 12.32
N VAL A 91 -10.46 10.56 11.43
CA VAL A 91 -9.70 10.52 10.19
C VAL A 91 -8.27 10.43 10.67
N LYS A 92 -7.69 9.22 10.67
CA LYS A 92 -6.37 8.96 11.23
C LYS A 92 -5.43 9.89 10.47
N ALA A 93 -5.08 11.00 11.11
CA ALA A 93 -4.19 11.98 10.53
C ALA A 93 -2.94 11.23 10.09
N ARG A 94 -2.52 11.48 8.84
CA ARG A 94 -1.38 10.78 8.25
C ARG A 94 -0.19 10.94 9.19
N ARG A 95 0.24 9.84 9.82
CA ARG A 95 1.38 9.85 10.74
C ARG A 95 2.60 10.36 9.99
N ARG A 96 3.38 11.25 10.63
CA ARG A 96 4.65 11.71 10.08
C ARG A 96 5.59 10.50 9.97
N ARG A 97 6.30 10.41 8.85
CA ARG A 97 7.31 9.37 8.62
C ARG A 97 8.62 9.83 9.26
N GLY A 98 9.20 9.04 10.15
CA GLY A 98 10.56 9.23 10.63
C GLY A 98 11.58 8.72 9.60
N GLY A 99 12.77 9.31 9.59
CA GLY A 99 13.93 8.76 8.88
C GLY A 99 14.69 7.76 9.76
N VAL A 100 15.48 6.90 9.12
CA VAL A 100 16.41 5.97 9.79
C VAL A 100 17.77 6.14 9.11
N SER A 101 18.85 6.13 9.89
CA SER A 101 20.23 6.19 9.40
C SER A 101 21.05 5.13 10.10
N ALA A 102 21.90 4.44 9.34
CA ALA A 102 22.96 3.60 9.87
C ALA A 102 24.21 4.44 10.21
N GLU A 103 25.22 3.78 10.74
CA GLU A 103 26.55 4.35 10.94
C GLU A 103 27.26 4.68 9.61
N VAL A 104 28.25 5.57 9.68
CA VAL A 104 29.02 6.03 8.52
C VAL A 104 30.30 5.21 8.41
N TYR A 105 30.52 4.58 7.26
CA TYR A 105 31.76 3.88 6.93
C TYR A 105 32.67 4.78 6.08
N THR A 106 33.95 4.88 6.42
CA THR A 106 34.97 5.57 5.61
C THR A 106 35.74 4.58 4.72
N GLU A 107 36.55 5.10 3.79
CA GLU A 107 37.40 4.26 2.94
C GLU A 107 38.46 3.51 3.77
N GLU A 108 38.95 4.13 4.84
CA GLU A 108 39.89 3.52 5.76
C GLU A 108 39.27 2.34 6.53
N ASP A 109 37.99 2.42 6.88
CA ASP A 109 37.26 1.33 7.55
C ASP A 109 37.16 0.11 6.63
N ALA A 110 36.85 0.32 5.35
CA ALA A 110 36.75 -0.75 4.37
C ALA A 110 38.11 -1.43 4.12
N VAL A 111 39.20 -0.65 4.05
CA VAL A 111 40.55 -1.18 3.80
C VAL A 111 41.13 -1.87 5.03
N SER A 112 40.81 -1.39 6.24
CA SER A 112 41.28 -1.99 7.50
C SER A 112 40.43 -3.18 7.95
N TYR A 113 39.28 -3.42 7.31
CA TYR A 113 38.41 -4.54 7.64
C TYR A 113 39.08 -5.90 7.39
N VAL A 114 39.23 -6.68 8.46
CA VAL A 114 39.72 -8.05 8.38
C VAL A 114 38.55 -8.99 8.13
N ARG A 115 38.46 -9.51 6.90
CA ARG A 115 37.43 -10.47 6.50
C ARG A 115 37.43 -11.69 7.41
N LYS A 116 36.31 -11.92 8.09
CA LYS A 116 36.13 -13.10 8.96
C LYS A 116 35.84 -14.31 8.10
N VAL A 117 36.57 -15.40 8.32
CA VAL A 117 36.35 -16.68 7.63
C VAL A 117 36.05 -17.75 8.66
N ILE A 118 34.82 -18.26 8.64
CA ILE A 118 34.35 -19.35 9.48
C ILE A 118 34.15 -20.57 8.58
N PRO A 119 34.93 -21.64 8.77
CA PRO A 119 34.84 -22.82 7.92
C PRO A 119 33.46 -23.48 8.05
N LYS A 120 32.88 -23.84 6.90
CA LYS A 120 31.55 -24.45 6.79
C LYS A 120 31.59 -25.65 5.89
N ASP A 121 30.69 -26.59 6.16
CA ASP A 121 30.50 -27.75 5.30
C ASP A 121 29.79 -27.35 4.00
N TYR A 122 30.07 -28.08 2.93
CA TYR A 122 29.49 -27.85 1.61
C TYR A 122 27.96 -27.92 1.63
N LYS A 123 27.40 -28.81 2.47
CA LYS A 123 25.96 -28.93 2.66
C LYS A 123 25.35 -27.64 3.21
N THR A 124 25.96 -27.05 4.24
CA THR A 124 25.51 -25.80 4.87
C THR A 124 25.66 -24.62 3.90
N MET A 125 26.77 -24.55 3.15
CA MET A 125 26.96 -23.50 2.15
C MET A 125 25.89 -23.53 1.06
N THR A 126 25.56 -24.74 0.57
CA THR A 126 24.51 -24.92 -0.45
C THR A 126 23.13 -24.54 0.09
N ALA A 127 22.83 -24.90 1.34
CA ALA A 127 21.59 -24.53 2.00
C ALA A 127 21.46 -23.01 2.19
N LEU A 128 22.53 -22.34 2.64
CA LEU A 128 22.60 -20.88 2.76
C LEU A 128 22.36 -20.21 1.41
N ALA A 129 23.09 -20.62 0.37
CA ALA A 129 22.94 -20.08 -0.99
C ALA A 129 21.49 -20.17 -1.49
N LYS A 130 20.84 -21.32 -1.28
CA LYS A 130 19.44 -21.50 -1.64
C LYS A 130 18.51 -20.59 -0.81
N ALA A 131 18.72 -20.51 0.49
CA ALA A 131 17.90 -19.72 1.42
C ALA A 131 17.95 -18.21 1.12
N ILE A 132 19.12 -17.68 0.78
CA ILE A 132 19.31 -16.24 0.55
C ILE A 132 19.08 -15.80 -0.90
N SER A 133 19.03 -16.73 -1.86
CA SER A 133 18.93 -16.42 -3.31
C SER A 133 17.76 -15.49 -3.70
N LYS A 134 16.67 -15.52 -2.94
CA LYS A 134 15.46 -14.70 -3.19
C LYS A 134 15.37 -13.47 -2.28
N ASN A 135 16.34 -13.27 -1.39
CA ASN A 135 16.34 -12.14 -0.47
C ASN A 135 16.93 -10.90 -1.16
N VAL A 136 16.24 -9.77 -1.03
CA VAL A 136 16.58 -8.49 -1.67
C VAL A 136 17.97 -7.96 -1.30
N LEU A 137 18.47 -8.28 -0.10
CA LEU A 137 19.79 -7.83 0.34
C LEU A 137 20.93 -8.55 -0.39
N PHE A 138 20.67 -9.73 -0.93
CA PHE A 138 21.69 -10.60 -1.52
C PHE A 138 21.45 -10.92 -3.01
N SER A 139 20.33 -10.47 -3.59
CA SER A 139 19.95 -10.78 -4.97
C SER A 139 20.86 -10.17 -6.03
N HIS A 140 21.63 -9.15 -5.67
CA HIS A 140 22.50 -8.38 -6.58
C HIS A 140 23.99 -8.58 -6.32
N LEU A 141 24.36 -9.43 -5.37
CA LEU A 141 25.76 -9.75 -5.07
C LEU A 141 26.31 -10.75 -6.09
N ASP A 142 27.57 -10.57 -6.47
CA ASP A 142 28.29 -11.52 -7.31
C ASP A 142 28.68 -12.80 -6.53
N ASP A 143 29.24 -13.79 -7.23
CA ASP A 143 29.63 -15.06 -6.58
C ASP A 143 30.70 -14.86 -5.49
N ASN A 144 31.63 -13.93 -5.69
CA ASN A 144 32.70 -13.66 -4.76
C ASN A 144 32.17 -12.99 -3.49
N GLU A 145 31.39 -11.92 -3.63
CA GLU A 145 30.72 -11.21 -2.54
C GLU A 145 29.80 -12.15 -1.74
N ARG A 146 29.08 -13.06 -2.40
CA ARG A 146 28.26 -14.05 -1.70
C ARG A 146 29.10 -15.03 -0.90
N SER A 147 30.15 -15.60 -1.49
CA SER A 147 31.08 -16.47 -0.78
C SER A 147 31.66 -15.75 0.43
N ASP A 148 31.99 -14.48 0.22
CA ASP A 148 32.58 -13.60 1.20
C ASP A 148 31.68 -13.31 2.40
N ILE A 149 30.38 -13.13 2.17
CA ILE A 149 29.37 -13.00 3.22
C ILE A 149 29.12 -14.34 3.92
N PHE A 150 29.10 -15.44 3.17
CA PHE A 150 28.98 -16.77 3.78
C PHE A 150 30.13 -17.05 4.71
N ASP A 151 31.36 -16.69 4.38
CA ASP A 151 32.51 -16.89 5.25
C ASP A 151 32.38 -16.10 6.57
N ALA A 152 31.77 -14.91 6.53
CA ALA A 152 31.59 -14.06 7.71
C ALA A 152 30.45 -14.52 8.64
N MET A 153 29.43 -15.19 8.12
CA MET A 153 28.29 -15.68 8.91
C MET A 153 28.75 -16.72 9.96
N PHE A 154 28.28 -16.61 11.20
CA PHE A 154 28.65 -17.52 12.29
C PHE A 154 27.45 -18.38 12.75
N PRO A 155 27.69 -19.61 13.24
CA PRO A 155 26.62 -20.45 13.79
C PRO A 155 26.13 -19.90 15.13
N VAL A 156 24.82 -19.99 15.35
CA VAL A 156 24.16 -19.69 16.62
C VAL A 156 23.27 -20.88 16.96
N THR A 157 23.28 -21.31 18.21
CA THR A 157 22.52 -22.49 18.68
C THR A 157 21.70 -22.10 19.89
N HIS A 158 20.43 -22.47 19.87
CA HIS A 158 19.47 -22.28 20.95
C HIS A 158 18.78 -23.60 21.26
N ILE A 159 18.29 -23.73 22.50
CA ILE A 159 17.49 -24.88 22.91
C ILE A 159 15.99 -24.62 22.65
N GLY A 160 15.19 -25.69 22.60
CA GLY A 160 13.75 -25.59 22.41
C GLY A 160 13.08 -24.74 23.49
N GLY A 161 12.26 -23.77 23.07
CA GLY A 161 11.57 -22.83 23.97
C GLY A 161 12.37 -21.56 24.29
N GLU A 162 13.60 -21.43 23.80
CA GLU A 162 14.39 -20.21 23.96
C GLU A 162 14.00 -19.13 22.94
N THR A 163 14.05 -17.86 23.35
CA THR A 163 13.75 -16.73 22.47
C THR A 163 15.01 -16.30 21.72
N VAL A 164 15.02 -16.47 20.40
CA VAL A 164 16.15 -16.05 19.53
C VAL A 164 16.24 -14.54 19.44
N ILE A 165 15.11 -13.88 19.13
CA ILE A 165 14.98 -12.41 19.08
C ILE A 165 13.61 -12.01 19.65
N GLN A 166 13.53 -10.81 20.23
CA GLN A 166 12.31 -10.30 20.87
C GLN A 166 11.86 -8.98 20.25
N GLN A 167 10.55 -8.84 20.04
CA GLN A 167 9.95 -7.64 19.47
C GLN A 167 10.22 -6.42 20.35
N GLY A 168 10.61 -5.32 19.71
CA GLY A 168 10.94 -4.06 20.38
C GLY A 168 12.45 -3.88 20.62
N ASN A 169 13.25 -4.94 20.49
CA ASN A 169 14.69 -4.84 20.55
C ASN A 169 15.28 -4.30 19.24
N GLU A 170 16.47 -3.70 19.34
CA GLU A 170 17.26 -3.28 18.18
C GLU A 170 17.75 -4.50 17.39
N GLY A 171 17.81 -4.34 16.07
CA GLY A 171 18.14 -5.43 15.16
C GLY A 171 19.54 -5.29 14.60
N ASP A 172 20.46 -6.13 15.07
CA ASP A 172 21.87 -6.08 14.67
C ASP A 172 22.27 -7.16 13.66
N ASN A 173 21.60 -8.32 13.71
CA ASN A 173 22.01 -9.52 13.00
C ASN A 173 20.90 -10.08 12.10
N PHE A 174 21.31 -10.70 11.00
CA PHE A 174 20.45 -11.46 10.10
C PHE A 174 20.62 -12.97 10.34
N TYR A 175 19.53 -13.67 10.64
CA TYR A 175 19.54 -15.10 10.96
C TYR A 175 18.95 -15.94 9.83
N VAL A 176 19.52 -17.14 9.64
CA VAL A 176 19.00 -18.17 8.73
C VAL A 176 18.93 -19.48 9.52
N ILE A 177 17.78 -20.15 9.44
CA ILE A 177 17.59 -21.44 10.12
C ILE A 177 18.31 -22.51 9.30
N ASP A 178 19.34 -23.13 9.89
CA ASP A 178 20.01 -24.31 9.33
C ASP A 178 19.29 -25.61 9.73
N GLN A 179 18.96 -25.75 11.01
CA GLN A 179 18.34 -26.94 11.59
C GLN A 179 17.32 -26.56 12.67
N GLY A 180 16.24 -27.32 12.75
CA GLY A 180 15.15 -27.11 13.72
C GLY A 180 14.01 -26.25 13.18
N GLU A 181 13.11 -25.86 14.08
CA GLU A 181 11.92 -25.06 13.81
C GLU A 181 11.82 -23.94 14.85
N VAL A 182 11.20 -22.82 14.46
CA VAL A 182 10.97 -21.67 15.33
C VAL A 182 9.55 -21.15 15.13
N ASP A 183 8.97 -20.65 16.21
CA ASP A 183 7.67 -19.99 16.19
C ASP A 183 7.83 -18.47 16.11
N VAL A 184 6.92 -17.81 15.39
CA VAL A 184 6.88 -16.35 15.27
C VAL A 184 5.63 -15.83 15.95
N TYR A 185 5.81 -14.93 16.93
CA TYR A 185 4.74 -14.29 17.69
C TYR A 185 4.72 -12.78 17.38
N VAL A 186 3.52 -12.20 17.24
CA VAL A 186 3.28 -10.77 16.92
C VAL A 186 2.21 -10.20 17.84
#